data_AF-A0A9X3WBP4-F1
#
_entry.id   AF-A0A9X3WBP4-F1
#
_cell.length_a   1.000
_cell.length_b   1.000
_cell.length_c   1.000
_cell.angle_alpha   90.00
_cell.angle_beta   90.00
_cell.angle_gamma   90.00
#
_symmetry.space_group_name_H-M   'P 1'
#
loop_
_entity.id
_entity.type
_entity.pdbx_description
1 polymer ?
#
loop_
_entity_poly.entity_id
_entity_poly.type
_entity_poly.pdbx_seq_one_letter_code
_entity_poly.pdbx_strand_id
1 'polypeptide(L)'
;MTIKKWGRDMLDSYLSQGRSLYFHEYISLVSMNCDEKTVIEMAKRFCDQTMIEDNWIVGMEFFYMNGNMREVDKLIERNKQSGRDSNQSFATVYQVMVDLKRNLLSPPTAIELLDSVKINSPALYCIVTLAKVSIHYSTHQFAALGYYIDKINQYLNQINNPLLVTLYKVRMDALLFIYYWKRNELILGRKHAFRAIKQTFHLQRKFIAFIHL
;
A
#
# COMPACT_ATOMS: atom_id res chain seq x y z
N MET A 1 18.83 -15.45 22.46
CA MET A 1 18.97 -14.90 21.09
C MET A 1 17.81 -13.94 20.85
N THR A 2 18.05 -12.64 20.68
CA THR A 2 16.98 -11.64 20.55
C THR A 2 16.28 -11.80 19.19
N ILE A 3 14.95 -11.64 19.12
CA ILE A 3 14.14 -11.75 17.89
C ILE A 3 14.70 -10.86 16.74
N LYS A 4 15.22 -9.67 17.09
CA LYS A 4 15.92 -8.77 16.16
C LYS A 4 17.22 -9.33 15.58
N LYS A 5 17.93 -10.18 16.33
CA LYS A 5 19.14 -10.86 15.87
C LYS A 5 18.77 -11.97 14.89
N TRP A 6 17.74 -12.76 15.19
CA TRP A 6 17.26 -13.83 14.30
C TRP A 6 16.85 -13.33 12.91
N GLY A 7 16.02 -12.29 12.81
CA GLY A 7 15.60 -11.80 11.49
C GLY A 7 16.72 -11.13 10.68
N ARG A 8 17.72 -10.54 11.36
CA ARG A 8 18.94 -10.05 10.71
C ARG A 8 19.77 -11.20 10.15
N ASP A 9 20.11 -12.15 11.01
CA ASP A 9 20.94 -13.31 10.65
C ASP A 9 20.28 -14.12 9.51
N MET A 10 18.94 -14.17 9.48
CA MET A 10 18.17 -14.76 8.38
C MET A 10 18.36 -13.99 7.07
N LEU A 11 18.10 -12.67 7.05
CA LEU A 11 18.23 -11.86 5.84
C LEU A 11 19.66 -11.94 5.27
N ASP A 12 20.65 -11.80 6.13
CA ASP A 12 22.07 -11.88 5.76
C ASP A 12 22.42 -13.29 5.23
N SER A 13 21.87 -14.36 5.82
CA SER A 13 22.02 -15.72 5.32
C SER A 13 21.36 -15.94 3.94
N TYR A 14 20.20 -15.33 3.67
CA TYR A 14 19.53 -15.49 2.37
C TYR A 14 20.27 -14.72 1.27
N LEU A 15 20.70 -13.49 1.56
CA LEU A 15 21.44 -12.66 0.62
C LEU A 15 22.82 -13.24 0.33
N SER A 16 23.52 -13.77 1.34
CA SER A 16 24.84 -14.42 1.14
C SER A 16 24.78 -15.72 0.33
N GLN A 17 23.63 -16.39 0.30
CA GLN A 17 23.41 -17.59 -0.53
C GLN A 17 23.04 -17.26 -1.99
N GLY A 18 23.01 -15.98 -2.37
CA GLY A 18 22.65 -15.56 -3.73
C GLY A 18 21.20 -15.87 -4.12
N ARG A 19 20.32 -16.15 -3.15
CA ARG A 19 18.91 -16.43 -3.40
C ARG A 19 18.13 -15.13 -3.56
N SER A 20 17.38 -15.02 -4.65
CA SER A 20 16.36 -13.98 -4.82
C SER A 20 15.19 -14.25 -3.88
N LEU A 21 14.95 -13.36 -2.93
CA LEU A 21 13.81 -13.42 -2.02
C LEU A 21 12.82 -12.31 -2.38
N TYR A 22 11.55 -12.63 -2.56
CA TYR A 22 10.53 -11.61 -2.76
C TYR A 22 10.07 -11.04 -1.42
N PHE A 23 9.71 -9.75 -1.44
CA PHE A 23 9.35 -9.03 -0.23
C PHE A 23 8.16 -9.66 0.51
N HIS A 24 7.21 -10.25 -0.21
CA HIS A 24 6.05 -10.90 0.40
C HIS A 24 6.44 -12.14 1.22
N GLU A 25 7.43 -12.91 0.75
CA GLU A 25 7.95 -14.10 1.44
C GLU A 25 8.67 -13.68 2.72
N TYR A 26 9.54 -12.67 2.61
CA TYR A 26 10.26 -12.11 3.75
C TYR A 26 9.32 -11.57 4.83
N ILE A 27 8.34 -10.75 4.45
CA ILE A 27 7.37 -10.17 5.40
C ILE A 27 6.55 -11.27 6.06
N SER A 28 6.16 -12.32 5.32
CA SER A 28 5.42 -13.45 5.89
C SER A 28 6.25 -14.17 6.97
N LEU A 29 7.52 -14.46 6.70
CA LEU A 29 8.42 -15.13 7.64
C LEU A 29 8.67 -14.31 8.91
N VAL A 30 8.93 -13.01 8.75
CA VAL A 30 9.21 -12.12 9.87
C VAL A 30 7.95 -11.91 10.72
N SER A 31 6.78 -11.75 10.09
CA SER A 31 5.52 -11.50 10.79
C SER A 31 5.04 -12.68 11.65
N MET A 32 5.51 -13.91 11.38
CA MET A 32 5.21 -15.08 12.21
C MET A 32 5.93 -15.04 13.57
N ASN A 33 7.06 -14.33 13.66
CA ASN A 33 7.98 -14.45 14.80
C ASN A 33 8.28 -13.11 15.48
N CYS A 34 7.78 -12.00 14.93
CA CYS A 34 8.13 -10.65 15.36
C CYS A 34 6.89 -9.79 15.62
N ASP A 35 7.01 -8.84 16.54
CA ASP A 35 6.02 -7.79 16.74
C ASP A 35 5.98 -6.79 15.56
N GLU A 36 4.88 -6.04 15.43
CA GLU A 36 4.62 -5.07 14.35
C GLU A 36 5.77 -4.06 14.15
N LYS A 37 6.35 -3.53 15.23
CA LYS A 37 7.44 -2.56 15.17
C LYS A 37 8.72 -3.20 14.64
N THR A 38 8.99 -4.44 15.06
CA THR A 38 10.13 -5.21 14.57
C THR A 38 9.96 -5.60 13.09
N VAL A 39 8.74 -5.97 12.66
CA VAL A 39 8.43 -6.24 11.24
C VAL A 39 8.73 -5.01 10.38
N ILE A 40 8.27 -3.83 10.79
CA ILE A 40 8.51 -2.58 10.04
C ILE A 40 10.01 -2.27 9.94
N GLU A 41 10.77 -2.44 11.03
CA GLU A 41 12.22 -2.23 11.02
C GLU A 41 12.95 -3.21 10.09
N MET A 42 12.52 -4.48 10.10
CA MET A 42 13.07 -5.51 9.21
C MET A 42 12.69 -5.26 7.75
N ALA A 43 11.48 -4.76 7.49
CA ALA A 43 11.02 -4.38 6.16
C ALA A 43 11.89 -3.27 5.56
N LYS A 44 12.27 -2.27 6.36
CA LYS A 44 13.16 -1.17 5.91
C LYS A 44 14.49 -1.70 5.43
N ARG A 45 15.13 -2.52 6.26
CA ARG A 45 16.44 -3.14 5.94
C ARG A 45 16.38 -3.95 4.66
N PHE A 46 15.32 -4.76 4.50
CA PHE A 46 15.11 -5.53 3.29
C PHE A 46 14.99 -4.62 2.05
N CYS A 47 14.15 -3.58 2.12
CA CYS A 47 13.94 -2.65 1.01
C CYS A 47 15.20 -1.82 0.67
N ASP A 48 16.05 -1.53 1.64
CA ASP A 48 17.34 -0.88 1.42
C ASP A 48 18.31 -1.81 0.67
N GLN A 49 18.28 -3.12 0.94
CA GLN A 49 19.25 -4.09 0.40
C GLN A 49 18.79 -4.79 -0.90
N THR A 50 17.50 -4.97 -1.12
CA THR A 50 16.98 -5.70 -2.29
C THR A 50 17.32 -4.98 -3.60
N MET A 51 17.82 -5.75 -4.57
CA MET A 51 18.06 -5.30 -5.94
C MET A 51 16.91 -5.67 -6.90
N ILE A 52 15.93 -6.44 -6.42
CA ILE A 52 14.75 -6.82 -7.20
C ILE A 52 13.79 -5.63 -7.23
N GLU A 53 13.61 -5.04 -8.41
CA GLU A 53 12.82 -3.82 -8.60
C GLU A 53 11.34 -3.99 -8.23
N ASP A 54 10.78 -5.19 -8.45
CA ASP A 54 9.39 -5.50 -8.08
C ASP A 54 9.15 -5.39 -6.56
N ASN A 55 10.18 -5.66 -5.75
CA ASN A 55 10.10 -5.50 -4.30
C ASN A 55 9.96 -4.02 -3.90
N TRP A 56 10.50 -3.09 -4.68
CA TRP A 56 10.41 -1.66 -4.37
C TRP A 56 8.98 -1.15 -4.53
N ILE A 57 8.23 -1.65 -5.53
CA ILE A 57 6.80 -1.31 -5.72
C ILE A 57 5.98 -1.73 -4.51
N VAL A 58 6.16 -2.98 -4.07
CA VAL A 58 5.43 -3.52 -2.91
C VAL A 58 5.86 -2.84 -1.62
N GLY A 59 7.15 -2.51 -1.49
CA GLY A 59 7.68 -1.72 -0.40
C GLY A 59 7.04 -0.34 -0.28
N MET A 60 6.82 0.36 -1.41
CA MET A 60 6.15 1.67 -1.41
C MET A 60 4.76 1.57 -0.80
N GLU A 61 3.94 0.60 -1.23
CA GLU A 61 2.60 0.43 -0.67
C GLU A 61 2.67 0.07 0.82
N PHE A 62 3.56 -0.85 1.18
CA PHE A 62 3.71 -1.30 2.57
C PHE A 62 4.05 -0.13 3.50
N PHE A 63 5.03 0.71 3.15
CA PHE A 63 5.40 1.86 3.98
C PHE A 63 4.36 2.97 3.92
N TYR A 64 3.69 3.17 2.79
CA TYR A 64 2.60 4.14 2.66
C TYR A 64 1.43 3.78 3.60
N MET A 65 1.05 2.50 3.61
CA MET A 65 0.01 1.96 4.48
C MET A 65 0.38 2.05 5.96
N ASN A 66 1.67 1.89 6.29
CA ASN A 66 2.19 1.98 7.64
C ASN A 66 2.63 3.38 8.08
N GLY A 67 2.37 4.42 7.29
CA GLY A 67 2.69 5.80 7.67
C GLY A 67 4.18 6.13 7.66
N ASN A 68 5.05 5.25 7.17
CA ASN A 68 6.50 5.44 7.12
C ASN A 68 6.91 6.29 5.90
N MET A 69 6.46 7.55 5.87
CA MET A 69 6.60 8.43 4.69
C MET A 69 8.05 8.62 4.22
N ARG A 70 9.02 8.68 5.13
CA ARG A 70 10.45 8.76 4.77
C ARG A 70 10.89 7.60 3.88
N GLU A 71 10.41 6.39 4.15
CA GLU A 71 10.76 5.20 3.37
C GLU A 71 9.99 5.16 2.04
N VAL A 72 8.79 5.72 2.02
CA VAL A 72 8.03 5.95 0.77
C VAL A 72 8.81 6.90 -0.13
N ASP A 73 9.28 8.05 0.37
CA ASP A 73 10.06 9.02 -0.41
C ASP A 73 11.32 8.37 -1.01
N LYS A 74 12.10 7.63 -0.21
CA LYS A 74 13.27 6.90 -0.71
C LYS A 74 12.94 5.94 -1.84
N LEU A 75 11.87 5.15 -1.68
CA LEU A 75 11.47 4.18 -2.69
C LEU A 75 10.89 4.87 -3.92
N ILE A 76 10.20 6.00 -3.79
CA ILE A 76 9.77 6.81 -4.94
C ILE A 76 10.99 7.21 -5.77
N GLU A 77 12.02 7.80 -5.15
CA GLU A 77 13.23 8.20 -5.87
C GLU A 77 13.93 7.02 -6.53
N ARG A 78 14.01 5.88 -5.83
CA ARG A 78 14.59 4.66 -6.40
C ARG A 78 13.79 4.14 -7.61
N ASN A 79 12.46 4.18 -7.54
CA ASN A 79 11.58 3.74 -8.64
C ASN A 79 11.59 4.71 -9.83
N LYS A 80 11.76 6.03 -9.60
CA LYS A 80 11.94 7.01 -10.69
C LYS A 80 13.21 6.73 -11.50
N GLN A 81 14.26 6.23 -10.86
CA GLN A 81 15.54 5.90 -11.47
C GLN A 81 15.60 4.47 -12.04
N SER A 82 14.54 3.67 -11.88
CA SER A 82 14.48 2.29 -12.38
C SER A 82 14.46 2.27 -13.92
N GLY A 83 15.05 1.24 -14.50
CA GLY A 83 14.96 0.99 -15.95
C GLY A 83 13.60 0.47 -16.42
N ARG A 84 12.64 0.21 -15.50
CA ARG A 84 11.30 -0.29 -15.82
C ARG A 84 10.27 0.83 -15.81
N ASP A 85 9.57 1.00 -16.93
CA ASP A 85 8.43 1.93 -17.07
C ASP A 85 7.35 1.72 -15.99
N SER A 86 7.11 0.47 -15.57
CA SER A 86 6.12 0.18 -14.52
C SER A 86 6.54 0.80 -13.19
N ASN A 87 7.78 0.61 -12.77
CA ASN A 87 8.33 1.20 -11.54
C ASN A 87 8.22 2.73 -11.56
N GLN A 88 8.63 3.36 -12.66
CA GLN A 88 8.52 4.81 -12.83
C GLN A 88 7.06 5.29 -12.71
N SER A 89 6.12 4.56 -13.32
CA SER A 89 4.69 4.89 -13.25
C SER A 89 4.14 4.76 -11.83
N PHE A 90 4.54 3.71 -11.08
CA PHE A 90 4.20 3.59 -9.67
C PHE A 90 4.78 4.76 -8.85
N ALA A 91 6.04 5.14 -9.11
CA ALA A 91 6.69 6.27 -8.45
C ALA A 91 5.88 7.56 -8.64
N THR A 92 5.42 7.83 -9.87
CA THR A 92 4.57 8.99 -10.17
C THR A 92 3.27 8.97 -9.36
N VAL A 93 2.57 7.82 -9.32
CA VAL A 93 1.31 7.70 -8.56
C VAL A 93 1.55 7.93 -7.06
N TYR A 94 2.57 7.32 -6.48
CA TYR A 94 2.87 7.51 -5.05
C TYR A 94 3.34 8.93 -4.74
N GLN A 95 4.10 9.57 -5.64
CA GLN A 95 4.49 10.97 -5.50
C GLN A 95 3.25 11.86 -5.41
N VAL A 96 2.30 11.72 -6.33
CA VAL A 96 1.02 12.45 -6.30
C VAL A 96 0.28 12.24 -4.98
N MET A 97 0.18 10.99 -4.52
CA MET A 97 -0.48 10.66 -3.25
C MET A 97 0.22 11.26 -2.03
N VAL A 98 1.55 11.34 -2.03
CA VAL A 98 2.36 11.94 -0.96
C VAL A 98 2.23 13.46 -0.98
N ASP A 99 2.30 14.08 -2.15
CA ASP A 99 2.19 15.54 -2.31
C ASP A 99 0.80 16.04 -1.92
N LEU A 100 -0.25 15.32 -2.30
CA LEU A 100 -1.61 15.56 -1.80
C LEU A 100 -1.68 15.50 -0.27
N LYS A 101 -1.11 14.46 0.34
CA LYS A 101 -1.12 14.30 1.79
C LYS A 101 -0.35 15.41 2.52
N ARG A 102 0.65 16.00 1.85
CA ARG A 102 1.45 17.13 2.34
C ARG A 102 0.86 18.50 1.98
N ASN A 103 -0.32 18.55 1.34
CA ASN A 103 -0.94 19.77 0.80
C ASN A 103 -0.04 20.55 -0.19
N LEU A 104 0.85 19.84 -0.90
CA LEU A 104 1.72 20.40 -1.93
C LEU A 104 1.06 20.39 -3.32
N LEU A 105 -0.09 19.72 -3.44
CA LEU A 105 -0.79 19.51 -4.70
C LEU A 105 -2.29 19.68 -4.49
N SER A 106 -2.98 20.33 -5.44
CA SER A 106 -4.43 20.50 -5.40
C SER A 106 -5.15 19.23 -5.87
N PRO A 107 -6.36 18.92 -5.37
CA PRO A 107 -7.15 17.76 -5.83
C PRO A 107 -7.37 17.70 -7.35
N PRO A 108 -7.75 18.80 -8.05
CA PRO A 108 -7.90 18.76 -9.51
C PRO A 108 -6.60 18.45 -10.25
N THR A 109 -5.50 19.11 -9.89
CA THR A 109 -4.19 18.86 -10.52
C THR A 109 -3.71 17.42 -10.28
N ALA A 110 -4.00 16.87 -9.11
CA ALA A 110 -3.66 15.48 -8.82
C ALA A 110 -4.44 14.48 -9.70
N ILE A 111 -5.72 14.76 -10.00
CA ILE A 111 -6.50 13.94 -10.93
C ILE A 111 -5.89 13.98 -12.33
N GLU A 112 -5.55 15.17 -12.84
CA GLU A 112 -4.91 15.34 -14.16
C GLU A 112 -3.60 14.56 -14.26
N LEU A 113 -2.75 14.64 -13.22
CA LEU A 113 -1.51 13.86 -13.15
C LEU A 113 -1.78 12.36 -13.14
N LEU A 114 -2.77 11.89 -12.38
CA LEU A 114 -3.16 10.47 -12.35
C LEU A 114 -3.80 9.98 -13.64
N ASP A 115 -4.46 10.86 -14.40
CA ASP A 115 -5.01 10.55 -15.74
C ASP A 115 -3.90 10.41 -16.79
N SER A 116 -2.77 11.12 -16.62
CA SER A 116 -1.61 11.03 -17.52
C SER A 116 -0.76 9.76 -17.33
N VAL A 117 -0.97 9.01 -16.24
CA VAL A 117 -0.18 7.80 -15.94
C VAL A 117 -0.50 6.69 -16.94
N LYS A 118 0.53 6.21 -17.64
CA LYS A 118 0.42 5.08 -18.56
C LYS A 118 0.21 3.78 -17.79
N ILE A 119 -1.03 3.28 -17.78
CA ILE A 119 -1.38 2.03 -17.12
C ILE A 119 -0.88 0.85 -17.94
N ASN A 120 0.04 0.05 -17.36
CA ASN A 120 0.65 -1.12 -18.00
C ASN A 120 0.50 -2.42 -17.20
N SER A 121 -0.20 -2.39 -16.07
CA SER A 121 -0.46 -3.59 -15.27
C SER A 121 -1.76 -3.48 -14.47
N PRO A 122 -2.39 -4.62 -14.09
CA PRO A 122 -3.55 -4.64 -13.20
C PRO A 122 -3.27 -3.95 -11.85
N ALA A 123 -2.07 -4.15 -11.30
CA ALA A 123 -1.68 -3.54 -10.03
C ALA A 123 -1.61 -2.01 -10.14
N LEU A 124 -1.03 -1.49 -11.23
CA LEU A 124 -0.97 -0.05 -11.47
C LEU A 124 -2.37 0.55 -11.67
N TYR A 125 -3.25 -0.15 -12.37
CA TYR A 125 -4.65 0.26 -12.51
C TYR A 125 -5.34 0.39 -11.14
N CYS A 126 -5.19 -0.62 -10.27
CA CYS A 126 -5.77 -0.59 -8.94
C CYS A 126 -5.29 0.60 -8.12
N ILE A 127 -3.97 0.88 -8.08
CA ILE A 127 -3.46 1.99 -7.27
C ILE A 127 -3.85 3.36 -7.82
N VAL A 128 -3.85 3.55 -9.15
CA VAL A 128 -4.33 4.80 -9.78
C VAL A 128 -5.78 5.03 -9.41
N THR A 129 -6.60 3.98 -9.49
CA THR A 129 -8.03 4.06 -9.17
C THR A 129 -8.25 4.33 -7.69
N LEU A 130 -7.53 3.65 -6.79
CA LEU A 130 -7.57 3.89 -5.34
C LEU A 130 -7.14 5.32 -4.99
N ALA A 131 -6.14 5.87 -5.69
CA ALA A 131 -5.71 7.26 -5.50
C ALA A 131 -6.83 8.23 -5.91
N LYS A 132 -7.43 8.06 -7.09
CA LYS A 132 -8.56 8.89 -7.56
C LYS A 132 -9.75 8.83 -6.62
N VAL A 133 -10.13 7.64 -6.15
CA VAL A 133 -11.21 7.48 -5.16
C VAL A 133 -10.91 8.23 -3.86
N SER A 134 -9.66 8.18 -3.39
CA SER A 134 -9.24 8.90 -2.18
C SER A 134 -9.37 10.42 -2.35
N ILE A 135 -9.09 10.92 -3.56
CA ILE A 135 -9.26 12.34 -3.91
C ILE A 135 -10.74 12.71 -3.95
N HIS A 136 -11.58 11.99 -4.71
CA HIS A 136 -13.03 12.23 -4.75
C HIS A 136 -13.67 12.16 -3.36
N TYR A 137 -13.17 11.27 -2.50
CA TYR A 137 -13.58 11.20 -1.11
C TYR A 137 -13.26 12.50 -0.35
N SER A 138 -12.03 12.99 -0.45
CA SER A 138 -11.61 14.25 0.19
C SER A 138 -12.40 15.48 -0.28
N THR A 139 -12.98 15.43 -1.48
CA THR A 139 -13.81 16.49 -2.07
C THR A 139 -15.32 16.24 -1.96
N HIS A 140 -15.74 15.27 -1.13
CA HIS A 140 -17.14 14.91 -0.87
C HIS A 140 -17.95 14.40 -2.09
N GLN A 141 -17.28 13.90 -3.13
CA GLN A 141 -17.89 13.38 -4.35
C GLN A 141 -18.15 11.86 -4.25
N PHE A 142 -19.07 11.46 -3.36
CA PHE A 142 -19.26 10.03 -3.03
C PHE A 142 -20.03 9.21 -4.07
N ALA A 143 -20.75 9.86 -4.99
CA ALA A 143 -21.61 9.18 -5.97
C ALA A 143 -20.83 8.22 -6.89
N ALA A 144 -19.54 8.49 -7.12
CA ALA A 144 -18.70 7.69 -8.00
C ALA A 144 -18.07 6.45 -7.34
N LEU A 145 -18.16 6.28 -6.00
CA LEU A 145 -17.45 5.19 -5.30
C LEU A 145 -17.84 3.80 -5.79
N GLY A 146 -19.14 3.56 -6.04
CA GLY A 146 -19.63 2.25 -6.50
C GLY A 146 -18.97 1.80 -7.81
N TYR A 147 -18.87 2.71 -8.78
CA TYR A 147 -18.24 2.45 -10.08
C TYR A 147 -16.76 2.03 -9.93
N TYR A 148 -16.01 2.73 -9.08
CA TYR A 148 -14.59 2.41 -8.89
C TYR A 148 -14.36 1.10 -8.15
N ILE A 149 -15.25 0.75 -7.22
CA ILE A 149 -15.13 -0.50 -6.45
C ILE A 149 -15.19 -1.72 -7.36
N ASP A 150 -16.16 -1.77 -8.28
CA ASP A 150 -16.33 -2.89 -9.20
C ASP A 150 -15.11 -3.05 -10.12
N LYS A 151 -14.58 -1.91 -10.62
CA LYS A 151 -13.37 -1.90 -11.43
C LYS A 151 -12.16 -2.40 -10.67
N ILE A 152 -11.93 -1.94 -9.44
CA ILE A 152 -10.79 -2.41 -8.64
C ILE A 152 -10.89 -3.92 -8.41
N ASN A 153 -12.05 -4.45 -8.04
CA ASN A 153 -12.26 -5.88 -7.81
C ASN A 153 -11.93 -6.74 -9.05
N GLN A 154 -12.27 -6.28 -10.25
CA GLN A 154 -11.97 -6.97 -11.50
C GLN A 154 -10.45 -7.19 -11.71
N TYR A 155 -9.65 -6.17 -11.42
CA TYR A 155 -8.19 -6.21 -11.63
C TYR A 155 -7.43 -6.80 -10.44
N LEU A 156 -7.99 -6.74 -9.24
CA LEU A 156 -7.32 -7.18 -8.02
C LEU A 156 -7.01 -8.69 -8.03
N ASN A 157 -7.87 -9.50 -8.68
CA ASN A 157 -7.65 -10.94 -8.85
C ASN A 157 -6.56 -11.29 -9.90
N GLN A 158 -6.08 -10.30 -10.66
CA GLN A 158 -5.05 -10.47 -11.69
C GLN A 158 -3.66 -10.06 -11.21
N ILE A 159 -3.52 -9.65 -9.94
CA ILE A 159 -2.26 -9.23 -9.36
C ILE A 159 -1.51 -10.45 -8.82
N ASN A 160 -0.31 -10.68 -9.33
CA ASN A 160 0.52 -11.83 -8.95
C ASN A 160 1.08 -11.74 -7.53
N ASN A 161 1.35 -10.54 -7.01
CA ASN A 161 1.97 -10.37 -5.70
C ASN A 161 0.93 -10.44 -4.56
N PRO A 162 0.96 -11.47 -3.69
CA PRO A 162 -0.07 -11.69 -2.69
C PRO A 162 -0.06 -10.63 -1.56
N LEU A 163 1.10 -10.08 -1.23
CA LEU A 163 1.21 -9.00 -0.24
C LEU A 163 0.56 -7.73 -0.79
N LEU A 164 0.81 -7.39 -2.05
CA LEU A 164 0.21 -6.22 -2.69
C LEU A 164 -1.32 -6.34 -2.78
N VAL A 165 -1.83 -7.52 -3.15
CA VAL A 165 -3.26 -7.85 -3.11
C VAL A 165 -3.85 -7.61 -1.72
N THR A 166 -3.16 -8.07 -0.68
CA THR A 166 -3.60 -7.90 0.71
C THR A 166 -3.64 -6.42 1.09
N LEU A 167 -2.60 -5.65 0.77
CA LEU A 167 -2.54 -4.22 1.07
C LEU A 167 -3.64 -3.42 0.34
N TYR A 168 -3.92 -3.73 -0.93
CA TYR A 168 -5.02 -3.11 -1.67
C TYR A 168 -6.39 -3.51 -1.12
N LYS A 169 -6.57 -4.75 -0.67
CA LYS A 169 -7.80 -5.18 0.02
C LYS A 169 -8.05 -4.37 1.29
N VAL A 170 -7.01 -4.09 2.08
CA VAL A 170 -7.14 -3.23 3.28
C VAL A 170 -7.64 -1.83 2.91
N ARG A 171 -7.12 -1.24 1.82
CA ARG A 171 -7.60 0.07 1.33
C ARG A 171 -9.03 0.00 0.84
N MET A 172 -9.38 -1.06 0.12
CA MET A 172 -10.74 -1.31 -0.33
C MET A 172 -11.72 -1.45 0.83
N ASP A 173 -11.35 -2.19 1.88
CA ASP A 173 -12.18 -2.32 3.08
C ASP A 173 -12.35 -0.97 3.79
N ALA A 174 -11.31 -0.14 3.85
CA ALA A 174 -11.45 1.22 4.40
C ALA A 174 -12.40 2.10 3.57
N LEU A 175 -12.35 2.00 2.24
CA LEU A 175 -13.26 2.72 1.34
C LEU A 175 -14.71 2.20 1.44
N LEU A 176 -14.89 0.88 1.52
CA LEU A 176 -16.19 0.25 1.66
C LEU A 176 -16.84 0.58 3.01
N PHE A 177 -16.06 0.62 4.08
CA PHE A 177 -16.54 1.09 5.38
C PHE A 177 -17.19 2.47 5.26
N ILE A 178 -16.47 3.41 4.67
CA ILE A 178 -16.93 4.79 4.45
C ILE A 178 -18.18 4.80 3.56
N TYR A 179 -18.15 4.06 2.46
CA TYR A 179 -19.27 3.98 1.50
C TYR A 179 -20.57 3.54 2.19
N TYR A 180 -20.52 2.42 2.94
CA TYR A 180 -21.67 1.90 3.66
C TYR A 180 -22.09 2.79 4.83
N TRP A 181 -21.13 3.40 5.53
CA TRP A 181 -21.40 4.37 6.58
C TRP A 181 -22.23 5.56 6.05
N LYS A 182 -21.83 6.14 4.91
CA LYS A 182 -22.55 7.27 4.29
C LYS A 182 -23.96 6.92 3.82
N ARG A 183 -24.24 5.64 3.57
CA ARG A 183 -25.57 5.13 3.18
C ARG A 183 -26.41 4.64 4.37
N ASN A 184 -25.92 4.81 5.60
CA ASN A 184 -26.55 4.27 6.82
C ASN A 184 -26.67 2.72 6.82
N GLU A 185 -25.81 2.03 6.06
CA GLU A 185 -25.72 0.57 6.00
C GLU A 185 -24.72 0.05 7.04
N LEU A 186 -24.97 0.41 8.31
CA LEU A 186 -23.98 0.32 9.41
C LEU A 186 -23.40 -1.08 9.63
N ILE A 187 -24.20 -2.14 9.47
CA ILE A 187 -23.73 -3.53 9.65
C ILE A 187 -22.63 -3.86 8.63
N LEU A 188 -22.83 -3.47 7.37
CA LEU A 188 -21.84 -3.65 6.31
C LEU A 188 -20.62 -2.75 6.55
N GLY A 189 -20.85 -1.50 6.96
CA GLY A 189 -19.78 -0.59 7.36
C GLY A 189 -18.86 -1.21 8.42
N ARG A 190 -19.43 -1.64 9.55
CA ARG A 190 -18.67 -2.25 10.67
C ARG A 190 -17.90 -3.51 10.26
N LYS A 191 -18.49 -4.35 9.40
CA LYS A 191 -17.81 -5.53 8.83
C LYS A 191 -16.53 -5.15 8.09
N HIS A 192 -16.60 -4.11 7.25
CA HIS A 192 -15.44 -3.64 6.49
C HIS A 192 -14.41 -2.91 7.37
N ALA A 193 -14.85 -2.12 8.35
CA ALA A 193 -13.96 -1.52 9.35
C ALA A 193 -13.17 -2.60 10.12
N PHE A 194 -13.86 -3.65 10.59
CA PHE A 194 -13.23 -4.76 11.30
C PHE A 194 -12.16 -5.46 10.45
N ARG A 195 -12.45 -5.72 9.16
CA ARG A 195 -11.49 -6.32 8.23
C ARG A 195 -10.25 -5.44 8.03
N ALA A 196 -10.45 -4.14 7.79
CA ALA A 196 -9.37 -3.19 7.64
C ALA A 196 -8.49 -3.14 8.90
N ILE A 197 -9.08 -3.12 10.10
CA ILE A 197 -8.35 -3.12 11.38
C ILE A 197 -7.52 -4.40 11.55
N LYS A 198 -8.14 -5.57 11.34
CA LYS A 198 -7.50 -6.87 11.57
C LYS A 198 -6.29 -7.09 10.65
N GLN A 199 -6.32 -6.52 9.46
CA GLN A 199 -5.30 -6.71 8.43
C GLN A 199 -4.25 -5.58 8.38
N THR A 200 -4.41 -4.51 9.18
CA THR A 200 -3.47 -3.38 9.19
C THR A 200 -2.32 -3.60 10.17
N PHE A 201 -1.09 -3.31 9.73
CA PHE A 201 0.14 -3.29 10.54
C PHE A 201 0.42 -1.93 11.22
N HIS A 202 -0.61 -1.11 11.45
CA HIS A 202 -0.43 0.23 12.03
C HIS A 202 -1.48 0.57 13.09
N LEU A 203 -1.04 0.76 14.34
CA LEU A 203 -1.89 1.10 15.48
C LEU A 203 -2.79 2.33 15.28
N GLN A 204 -2.33 3.43 14.66
CA GLN A 204 -3.19 4.63 14.52
C GLN A 204 -4.33 4.42 13.51
N ARG A 205 -4.15 3.56 12.50
CA ARG A 205 -5.25 3.23 11.57
C ARG A 205 -6.25 2.29 12.22
N LYS A 206 -5.78 1.39 13.10
CA LYS A 206 -6.65 0.61 13.99
C LYS A 206 -7.50 1.56 14.87
N PHE A 207 -6.90 2.61 15.42
CA PHE A 207 -7.57 3.59 16.28
C PHE A 207 -8.64 4.44 15.57
N ILE A 208 -8.35 4.99 14.39
CA ILE A 208 -9.33 5.77 13.61
C ILE A 208 -10.55 4.93 13.24
N ALA A 209 -10.35 3.68 12.85
CA ALA A 209 -11.45 2.76 12.55
C ALA A 209 -12.20 2.31 13.82
N PHE A 210 -11.53 2.28 14.99
CA PHE A 210 -12.17 1.97 16.28
C PHE A 210 -13.09 3.09 16.78
N ILE A 211 -12.77 4.36 16.52
CA ILE A 211 -13.58 5.52 16.94
C ILE A 211 -14.96 5.53 16.25
N HIS A 212 -15.08 4.92 15.08
CA HIS A 212 -16.31 4.88 14.29
C HIS A 212 -17.04 3.52 14.30
N LEU A 213 -16.57 2.56 15.08
CA LEU A 213 -17.24 1.27 15.34
C LEU A 213 -18.29 1.41 16.42
#